data_AF-A0AB37Q5L7-F1
#
_entry.id   AF-A0AB37Q5L7-F1
#
_cell.length_a   1.000
_cell.length_b   1.000
_cell.length_c   1.000
_cell.angle_alpha   90.00
_cell.angle_beta   90.00
_cell.angle_gamma   90.00
#
_symmetry.space_group_name_H-M   'P 1'
#
loop_
_entity.id
_entity.type
_entity.pdbx_description
1 polymer ?
#
loop_
_entity_poly.entity_id
_entity_poly.type
_entity_poly.pdbx_seq_one_letter_code
_entity_poly.pdbx_strand_id
1 'polypeptide(L)'
;MIESEREKTDGSATKQYDWDELKTAYNGRSVRSTGVKNNGNDTREPPFRGAFVFAQNHAVNASEPILQRIAHVGMTKDGQTAKTKLLVEELEQMPVDKVSGFLLMATTREAQVMQTVKASVPLYEQRLLQLPEIRTVRIAKNHAQLHALVDALLHVVPLQQHQVDAAHAEVQSMAKERQLAINADHPMVVEFWELYEYLNSHAGALNHSRNEGLIAVNLNDFAEAAANKRQKVPDLVELKRHLKTSKCPKFIETNRNVCSSWDIDAADKPKTVRCWIFQAA
;
A
#
# COMPACT_ATOMS: atom_id res chain seq x y z
N MET A 1 11.20 10.65 9.77
CA MET A 1 9.75 10.81 9.56
C MET A 1 9.56 11.48 8.22
N ILE A 2 8.69 10.94 7.36
CA ILE A 2 8.35 11.53 6.06
C ILE A 2 6.87 11.93 6.12
N GLU A 3 6.59 13.20 5.87
CA GLU A 3 5.25 13.76 5.72
C GLU A 3 5.10 14.19 4.26
N SER A 4 4.15 13.58 3.55
CA SER A 4 3.88 13.90 2.13
C SER A 4 2.61 14.72 1.93
N GLU A 5 1.92 15.08 3.00
CA GLU A 5 0.69 15.85 2.96
C GLU A 5 1.04 17.35 2.82
N ARG A 6 0.61 17.96 1.71
CA ARG A 6 0.58 19.41 1.56
C ARG A 6 -0.87 19.79 1.26
N GLU A 7 -1.48 20.61 2.12
CA GLU A 7 -2.81 21.15 1.87
C GLU A 7 -2.82 21.95 0.56
N LYS A 8 -3.92 21.81 -0.20
CA LYS A 8 -4.13 22.52 -1.46
C LYS A 8 -4.14 24.03 -1.21
N THR A 9 -3.13 24.71 -1.72
CA THR A 9 -3.20 26.13 -2.05
C THR A 9 -3.21 26.23 -3.58
N ASP A 10 -4.32 26.77 -4.11
CA ASP A 10 -4.55 27.15 -5.51
C ASP A 10 -3.96 26.28 -6.62
N GLY A 11 -4.78 25.39 -7.19
CA GLY A 11 -4.70 24.93 -8.59
C GLY A 11 -3.42 24.20 -9.05
N SER A 12 -2.40 24.05 -8.21
CA SER A 12 -1.14 23.42 -8.56
C SER A 12 -1.20 21.91 -8.29
N ALA A 13 -0.68 21.12 -9.23
CA ALA A 13 -0.53 19.68 -9.06
C ALA A 13 0.45 19.41 -7.91
N THR A 14 -0.07 19.02 -6.75
CA THR A 14 0.74 18.65 -5.59
C THR A 14 1.44 17.34 -5.92
N LYS A 15 2.76 17.38 -6.11
CA LYS A 15 3.55 16.18 -6.39
C LYS A 15 3.60 15.32 -5.13
N GLN A 16 2.73 14.31 -5.05
CA GLN A 16 2.77 13.30 -4.00
C GLN A 16 4.13 12.58 -4.04
N TYR A 17 4.65 12.22 -2.86
CA TYR A 17 5.92 11.50 -2.79
C TYR A 17 5.79 10.13 -3.44
N ASP A 18 6.73 9.76 -4.33
CA ASP A 18 6.75 8.44 -4.95
C ASP A 18 7.39 7.44 -3.98
N TRP A 19 6.54 6.77 -3.21
CA TRP A 19 6.97 5.74 -2.25
C TRP A 19 7.72 4.57 -2.88
N ASP A 20 7.62 4.38 -4.20
CA ASP A 20 8.35 3.32 -4.89
C ASP A 20 9.88 3.56 -4.93
N GLU A 21 10.34 4.79 -4.70
CA GLU A 21 11.78 5.09 -4.51
C GLU A 21 12.38 4.32 -3.32
N LEU A 22 11.56 3.98 -2.31
CA LEU A 22 12.00 3.30 -1.10
C LEU A 22 12.16 1.78 -1.27
N LYS A 23 11.82 1.21 -2.44
CA LYS A 23 11.89 -0.25 -2.69
C LYS A 23 13.28 -0.83 -2.46
N THR A 24 14.32 -0.09 -2.85
CA THR A 24 15.71 -0.53 -2.75
C THR A 24 16.17 -0.57 -1.29
N ALA A 25 15.75 0.43 -0.51
CA ALA A 25 16.12 0.59 0.90
C ALA A 25 15.65 -0.58 1.77
N TYR A 26 14.46 -1.15 1.49
CA TYR A 26 13.94 -2.30 2.25
C TYR A 26 14.89 -3.51 2.26
N ASN A 27 15.62 -3.74 1.17
CA ASN A 27 16.59 -4.84 1.09
C ASN A 27 17.99 -4.43 1.57
N GLY A 28 18.09 -3.30 2.28
CA GLY A 28 19.35 -2.75 2.76
C GLY A 28 20.25 -2.18 1.65
N ARG A 29 19.74 -1.96 0.44
CA ARG A 29 20.51 -1.25 -0.59
C ARG A 29 20.68 0.21 -0.21
N SER A 30 21.70 0.84 -0.77
CA SER A 30 21.95 2.24 -0.51
C SER A 30 20.81 3.12 -1.03
N VAL A 31 20.48 4.15 -0.24
CA VAL A 31 19.57 5.23 -0.62
C VAL A 31 20.31 6.42 -1.25
N ARG A 32 21.65 6.42 -1.21
CA ARG A 32 22.48 7.48 -1.80
C ARG A 32 23.85 6.97 -2.24
N SER A 33 24.38 7.55 -3.31
CA SER A 33 25.76 7.31 -3.73
C SER A 33 26.56 8.58 -3.49
N THR A 34 27.72 8.47 -2.84
CA THR A 34 28.63 9.60 -2.63
C THR A 34 29.95 9.32 -3.33
N GLY A 35 30.45 10.26 -4.12
CA GLY A 35 31.78 10.16 -4.72
C GLY A 35 32.86 10.13 -3.64
N VAL A 36 33.83 9.24 -3.79
CA VAL A 36 35.01 9.20 -2.93
C VAL A 36 36.01 10.21 -3.49
N LYS A 37 36.50 11.12 -2.65
CA LYS A 37 37.54 12.06 -3.05
C LYS A 37 38.87 11.32 -3.20
N ASN A 38 39.08 10.72 -4.37
CA ASN A 38 40.35 10.15 -4.83
C ASN A 38 40.57 10.54 -6.30
N ASN A 39 41.77 10.30 -6.85
CA ASN A 39 42.05 10.53 -8.28
C ASN A 39 41.39 9.48 -9.20
N GLY A 40 40.32 8.82 -8.73
CA GLY A 40 39.57 7.78 -9.43
C GLY A 40 38.09 8.14 -9.53
N ASN A 41 37.29 7.20 -10.03
CA ASN A 41 35.84 7.35 -10.18
C ASN A 41 35.07 6.47 -9.19
N ASP A 42 35.60 6.31 -7.97
CA ASP A 42 35.03 5.41 -6.97
C ASP A 42 33.83 6.04 -6.28
N THR A 43 32.77 5.24 -6.12
CA THR A 43 31.55 5.64 -5.42
C THR A 43 31.37 4.81 -4.15
N ARG A 44 30.88 5.47 -3.09
CA ARG A 44 30.54 4.84 -1.82
C ARG A 44 29.02 4.79 -1.66
N GLU A 45 28.50 3.58 -1.50
CA GLU A 45 27.07 3.30 -1.37
C GLU A 45 26.81 2.51 -0.09
N PRO A 46 26.77 3.17 1.09
CA PRO A 46 26.56 2.47 2.35
C PRO A 46 25.15 1.85 2.41
N PRO A 47 24.99 0.61 2.91
CA PRO A 47 23.69 -0.03 2.98
C PRO A 47 22.75 0.74 3.92
N PHE A 48 21.47 0.79 3.57
CA PHE A 48 20.45 1.33 4.46
C PHE A 48 20.21 0.37 5.64
N ARG A 49 20.28 0.90 6.86
CA ARG A 49 20.14 0.13 8.11
C ARG A 49 19.11 0.74 9.08
N GLY A 50 18.27 1.64 8.57
CA GLY A 50 17.25 2.31 9.36
C GLY A 50 15.86 1.72 9.15
N ALA A 51 14.87 2.43 9.68
CA ALA A 51 13.46 2.23 9.34
C ALA A 51 12.90 3.56 8.79
N PHE A 52 11.88 3.47 7.94
CA PHE A 52 11.09 4.62 7.56
C PHE A 52 9.81 4.67 8.40
N VAL A 53 9.48 5.86 8.87
CA VAL A 53 8.23 6.14 9.58
C VAL A 53 7.47 7.16 8.76
N PHE A 54 6.26 6.79 8.36
CA PHE A 54 5.33 7.63 7.62
C PHE A 54 4.25 8.12 8.60
N ALA A 55 3.99 9.41 8.61
CA ALA A 55 2.92 10.01 9.40
C ALA A 55 2.11 10.90 8.46
N GLN A 56 0.84 10.54 8.26
CA GLN A 56 -0.07 11.23 7.36
C GLN A 56 -1.50 10.77 7.65
N ASN A 57 -2.49 11.58 7.28
CA ASN A 57 -3.91 11.24 7.45
C ASN A 57 -4.42 10.35 6.31
N HIS A 58 -3.83 10.47 5.12
CA HIS A 58 -4.22 9.71 3.94
C HIS A 58 -3.46 8.37 3.85
N ALA A 59 -4.13 7.36 3.28
CA ALA A 59 -3.50 6.06 3.03
C ALA A 59 -2.28 6.19 2.10
N VAL A 60 -1.22 5.43 2.39
CA VAL A 60 -0.05 5.32 1.51
C VAL A 60 -0.50 4.71 0.19
N ASN A 61 -0.43 5.48 -0.89
CA ASN A 61 -0.64 4.98 -2.23
C ASN A 61 0.70 4.60 -2.88
N ALA A 62 0.97 3.31 -3.01
CA ALA A 62 2.23 2.81 -3.55
C ALA A 62 2.00 1.51 -4.31
N SER A 63 3.02 1.04 -5.04
CA SER A 63 2.91 -0.27 -5.67
C SER A 63 2.77 -1.39 -4.63
N GLU A 64 2.13 -2.50 -5.02
CA GLU A 64 1.93 -3.67 -4.17
C GLU A 64 3.21 -4.13 -3.44
N PRO A 65 4.42 -4.17 -4.07
CA PRO A 65 5.66 -4.46 -3.35
C PRO A 65 5.91 -3.56 -2.13
N ILE A 66 5.65 -2.25 -2.21
CA ILE A 66 5.81 -1.35 -1.07
C ILE A 66 4.72 -1.63 -0.04
N LEU A 67 3.46 -1.74 -0.45
CA LEU A 67 2.34 -1.98 0.46
C LEU A 67 2.53 -3.25 1.29
N GLN A 68 3.00 -4.34 0.69
CA GLN A 68 3.33 -5.60 1.38
C GLN A 68 4.40 -5.48 2.48
N ARG A 69 5.10 -4.35 2.56
CA ARG A 69 6.23 -4.08 3.46
C ARG A 69 5.94 -3.02 4.51
N ILE A 70 4.71 -2.50 4.56
CA ILE A 70 4.30 -1.50 5.53
C ILE A 70 3.51 -2.19 6.64
N ALA A 71 3.95 -1.99 7.87
CA ALA A 71 3.12 -2.18 9.05
C ALA A 71 2.48 -0.83 9.39
N HIS A 72 1.14 -0.77 9.38
CA HIS A 72 0.39 0.46 9.60
C HIS A 72 -0.33 0.40 10.93
N VAL A 73 -0.15 1.43 11.75
CA VAL A 73 -0.86 1.58 13.01
C VAL A 73 -1.90 2.68 12.81
N GLY A 74 -3.18 2.32 12.93
CA GLY A 74 -4.28 3.27 12.81
C GLY A 74 -4.47 4.06 14.10
N MET A 75 -4.40 5.39 14.04
CA MET A 75 -4.74 6.26 15.17
C MET A 75 -6.13 6.85 14.91
N THR A 76 -7.13 6.40 15.66
CA THR A 76 -8.52 6.89 15.56
C THR A 76 -8.84 7.87 16.69
N LYS A 77 -10.06 8.42 16.66
CA LYS A 77 -10.59 9.23 17.77
C LYS A 77 -11.22 8.39 18.88
N ASP A 78 -11.15 7.07 18.77
CA ASP A 78 -11.76 6.16 19.74
C ASP A 78 -11.05 6.28 21.08
N GLY A 79 -11.82 6.24 22.17
CA GLY A 79 -11.29 6.40 23.53
C GLY A 79 -10.91 7.84 23.93
N GLN A 80 -11.21 8.84 23.08
CA GLN A 80 -11.09 10.25 23.48
C GLN A 80 -12.18 10.61 24.50
N THR A 81 -11.73 10.99 25.70
CA THR A 81 -12.56 11.37 26.85
C THR A 81 -11.91 12.56 27.54
N ALA A 82 -12.63 13.24 28.44
CA ALA A 82 -12.04 14.29 29.26
C ALA A 82 -10.83 13.79 30.06
N LYS A 83 -10.85 12.53 30.52
CA LYS A 83 -9.75 11.91 31.24
C LYS A 83 -8.54 11.66 30.35
N THR A 84 -8.73 11.07 29.17
CA THR A 84 -7.61 10.77 28.26
C THR A 84 -7.01 12.04 27.68
N LYS A 85 -7.80 13.11 27.51
CA LYS A 85 -7.30 14.44 27.17
C LYS A 85 -6.27 14.94 28.20
N LEU A 86 -6.59 14.88 29.48
CA LEU A 86 -5.68 15.32 30.55
C LEU A 86 -4.37 14.52 30.54
N LEU A 87 -4.42 13.22 30.26
CA LEU A 87 -3.21 12.37 30.16
C LEU A 87 -2.34 12.74 28.95
N VAL A 88 -2.96 13.14 27.83
CA VAL A 88 -2.23 13.63 26.65
C VAL A 88 -1.57 14.98 26.97
N GLU A 89 -2.30 15.90 27.59
CA GLU A 89 -1.77 17.20 28.02
C GLU A 89 -0.58 17.03 29.00
N GLU A 90 -0.67 16.05 29.91
CA GLU A 90 0.44 15.69 30.81
C GLU A 90 1.65 15.14 30.04
N LEU A 91 1.42 14.24 29.06
CA LEU A 91 2.48 13.67 28.24
C LEU A 91 3.18 14.74 27.38
N GLU A 92 2.43 15.69 26.82
CA GLU A 92 2.96 16.81 26.02
C GLU A 92 3.86 17.73 26.85
N GLN A 93 3.55 17.90 28.13
CA GLN A 93 4.32 18.74 29.06
C GLN A 93 5.45 17.96 29.76
N MET A 94 5.58 16.66 29.50
CA MET A 94 6.52 15.80 30.20
C MET A 94 7.98 16.19 29.84
N PRO A 95 8.83 16.48 30.84
CA PRO A 95 10.23 16.82 30.60
C PRO A 95 10.99 15.72 29.85
N VAL A 96 11.91 16.12 28.96
CA VAL A 96 12.66 15.18 28.09
C VAL A 96 13.45 14.14 28.88
N ASP A 97 13.98 14.49 30.05
CA ASP A 97 14.69 13.56 30.95
C ASP A 97 13.80 12.42 31.46
N LYS A 98 12.47 12.60 31.47
CA LYS A 98 11.51 11.56 31.83
C LYS A 98 11.15 10.60 30.69
N VAL A 99 11.35 11.01 29.43
CA VAL A 99 10.97 10.22 28.24
C VAL A 99 12.17 9.71 27.41
N SER A 100 13.38 10.20 27.69
CA SER A 100 14.59 9.88 26.91
C SER A 100 15.25 8.53 27.26
N GLY A 101 14.76 7.79 28.26
CA GLY A 101 15.37 6.55 28.72
C GLY A 101 15.34 5.38 27.72
N PHE A 102 14.42 5.39 26.75
CA PHE A 102 14.22 4.27 25.82
C PHE A 102 15.50 3.90 25.05
N LEU A 103 16.15 4.88 24.44
CA LEU A 103 17.34 4.65 23.61
C LEU A 103 18.49 4.07 24.43
N LEU A 104 18.71 4.59 25.65
CA LEU A 104 19.71 4.08 26.57
C LEU A 104 19.41 2.63 26.97
N MET A 105 18.16 2.33 27.32
CA MET A 105 17.75 0.99 27.76
C MET A 105 17.83 -0.03 26.63
N ALA A 106 17.44 0.35 25.41
CA ALA A 106 17.50 -0.49 24.21
C ALA A 106 18.95 -0.81 23.82
N THR A 107 19.84 0.19 23.84
CA THR A 107 21.25 0.01 23.47
C THR A 107 22.04 -0.75 24.53
N THR A 108 21.81 -0.50 25.82
CA THR A 108 22.47 -1.24 26.90
C THR A 108 22.05 -2.71 26.97
N ARG A 109 20.86 -3.04 26.45
CA ARG A 109 20.33 -4.42 26.38
C ARG A 109 20.32 -5.00 24.97
N GLU A 110 21.14 -4.46 24.07
CA GLU A 110 21.18 -4.86 22.66
C GLU A 110 21.27 -6.39 22.49
N ALA A 111 22.17 -7.05 23.23
CA ALA A 111 22.35 -8.50 23.12
C ALA A 111 21.07 -9.30 23.43
N GLN A 112 20.32 -8.91 24.46
CA GLN A 112 19.06 -9.56 24.87
C GLN A 112 17.94 -9.30 23.85
N VAL A 113 17.85 -8.05 23.37
CA VAL A 113 16.91 -7.65 22.32
C VAL A 113 17.17 -8.47 21.05
N MET A 114 18.42 -8.49 20.58
CA MET A 114 18.80 -9.20 19.35
C MET A 114 18.61 -10.72 19.46
N GLN A 115 18.89 -11.29 20.64
CA GLN A 115 18.63 -12.71 20.90
C GLN A 115 17.14 -13.03 20.83
N THR A 116 16.30 -12.22 21.47
CA THR A 116 14.83 -12.39 21.46
C THR A 116 14.29 -12.29 20.05
N VAL A 117 14.68 -11.25 19.29
CA VAL A 117 14.25 -11.08 17.90
C VAL A 117 14.67 -12.27 17.04
N LYS A 118 15.93 -12.73 17.14
CA LYS A 118 16.42 -13.87 16.36
C LYS A 118 15.67 -15.17 16.65
N ALA A 119 15.27 -15.38 17.90
CA ALA A 119 14.55 -16.58 18.33
C ALA A 119 13.05 -16.53 17.99
N SER A 120 12.39 -15.39 18.20
CA SER A 120 10.94 -15.26 18.08
C SER A 120 10.46 -15.05 16.64
N VAL A 121 11.21 -14.39 15.77
CA VAL A 121 10.75 -14.06 14.40
C VAL A 121 10.32 -15.30 13.61
N PRO A 122 11.12 -16.39 13.52
CA PRO A 122 10.71 -17.58 12.77
C PRO A 122 9.42 -18.22 13.30
N LEU A 123 9.22 -18.18 14.62
CA LEU A 123 8.03 -18.75 15.27
C LEU A 123 6.77 -17.95 14.92
N TYR A 124 6.84 -16.61 15.02
CA TYR A 124 5.72 -15.76 14.64
C TYR A 124 5.43 -15.78 13.15
N GLU A 125 6.47 -15.87 12.30
CA GLU A 125 6.28 -15.99 10.86
C GLU A 125 5.50 -17.27 10.52
N GLN A 126 5.86 -18.41 11.13
CA GLN A 126 5.11 -19.66 10.97
C GLN A 126 3.67 -19.54 11.46
N ARG A 127 3.44 -18.95 12.64
CA ARG A 127 2.08 -18.76 13.20
C ARG A 127 1.21 -17.89 12.30
N LEU A 128 1.74 -16.79 11.79
CA LEU A 128 1.00 -15.89 10.90
C LEU A 128 0.68 -16.59 9.57
N LEU A 129 1.59 -17.40 9.02
CA LEU A 129 1.35 -18.17 7.80
C LEU A 129 0.33 -19.32 7.96
N GLN A 130 0.04 -19.73 9.19
CA GLN A 130 -1.03 -20.69 9.47
C GLN A 130 -2.42 -20.04 9.46
N LEU A 131 -2.51 -18.71 9.50
CA LEU A 131 -3.78 -17.99 9.42
C LEU A 131 -4.25 -17.95 7.96
N PRO A 132 -5.45 -18.46 7.62
CA PRO A 132 -5.96 -18.45 6.24
C PRO A 132 -6.14 -17.04 5.66
N GLU A 133 -6.28 -16.04 6.52
CA GLU A 133 -6.38 -14.63 6.17
C GLU A 133 -5.03 -14.00 5.79
N ILE A 134 -3.89 -14.66 6.01
CA ILE A 134 -2.56 -14.15 5.66
C ILE A 134 -1.92 -15.11 4.64
N ARG A 135 -1.78 -14.64 3.41
CA ARG A 135 -1.29 -15.44 2.27
C ARG A 135 0.09 -15.00 1.81
N THR A 136 0.43 -13.72 2.04
CA THR A 136 1.67 -13.15 1.56
C THR A 136 2.79 -13.34 2.59
N VAL A 137 3.82 -14.09 2.21
CA VAL A 137 5.02 -14.33 3.03
C VAL A 137 5.68 -13.04 3.52
N ARG A 138 5.71 -11.99 2.69
CA ARG A 138 6.25 -10.69 3.09
C ARG A 138 5.44 -10.03 4.21
N ILE A 139 4.11 -10.11 4.17
CA ILE A 139 3.26 -9.55 5.23
C ILE A 139 3.53 -10.32 6.53
N ALA A 140 3.53 -11.65 6.48
CA ALA A 140 3.83 -12.49 7.63
C ALA A 140 5.21 -12.15 8.24
N LYS A 141 6.26 -12.07 7.41
CA LYS A 141 7.61 -11.73 7.86
C LYS A 141 7.70 -10.37 8.54
N ASN A 142 7.11 -9.32 7.98
CA ASN A 142 7.17 -7.97 8.57
C ASN A 142 6.43 -7.90 9.91
N HIS A 143 5.26 -8.53 10.02
CA HIS A 143 4.50 -8.52 11.27
C HIS A 143 5.09 -9.48 12.31
N ALA A 144 5.74 -10.57 11.88
CA ALA A 144 6.51 -11.43 12.78
C ALA A 144 7.69 -10.69 13.43
N GLN A 145 8.36 -9.81 12.69
CA GLN A 145 9.38 -8.90 13.24
C GLN A 145 8.79 -7.98 14.31
N LEU A 146 7.59 -7.43 14.09
CA LEU A 146 6.92 -6.61 15.10
C LEU A 146 6.52 -7.41 16.34
N HIS A 147 5.95 -8.61 16.19
CA HIS A 147 5.67 -9.48 17.35
C HIS A 147 6.94 -9.75 18.16
N ALA A 148 8.04 -10.10 17.49
CA ALA A 148 9.31 -10.34 18.17
C ALA A 148 9.90 -9.08 18.83
N LEU A 149 9.64 -7.89 18.27
CA LEU A 149 9.99 -6.62 18.90
C LEU A 149 9.12 -6.31 20.12
N VAL A 150 7.84 -6.72 20.12
CA VAL A 150 6.97 -6.65 21.31
C VAL A 150 7.52 -7.54 22.42
N ASP A 151 7.95 -8.78 22.13
CA ASP A 151 8.62 -9.63 23.12
C ASP A 151 9.89 -8.94 23.65
N ALA A 152 10.68 -8.35 22.76
CA ALA A 152 11.96 -7.71 23.12
C ALA A 152 11.77 -6.41 23.92
N LEU A 153 10.63 -5.72 23.78
CA LEU A 153 10.29 -4.52 24.54
C LEU A 153 10.21 -4.79 26.05
N LEU A 154 9.91 -6.03 26.47
CA LEU A 154 9.87 -6.42 27.88
C LEU A 154 11.22 -6.26 28.58
N HIS A 155 12.33 -6.33 27.83
CA HIS A 155 13.66 -6.06 28.39
C HIS A 155 13.90 -4.57 28.60
N VAL A 156 13.21 -3.70 27.85
CA VAL A 156 13.52 -2.28 27.72
C VAL A 156 12.56 -1.41 28.55
N VAL A 157 11.28 -1.76 28.57
CA VAL A 157 10.21 -1.00 29.22
C VAL A 157 9.33 -1.92 30.09
N PRO A 158 8.84 -1.43 31.25
CA PRO A 158 7.99 -2.22 32.14
C PRO A 158 6.56 -2.30 31.59
N LEU A 159 6.28 -3.32 30.78
CA LEU A 159 4.93 -3.61 30.28
C LEU A 159 4.25 -4.68 31.13
N GLN A 160 2.97 -4.47 31.42
CA GLN A 160 2.13 -5.49 32.05
C GLN A 160 1.67 -6.52 31.01
N GLN A 161 1.38 -7.75 31.44
CA GLN A 161 1.00 -8.84 30.54
C GLN A 161 -0.17 -8.48 29.63
N HIS A 162 -1.21 -7.82 30.18
CA HIS A 162 -2.37 -7.41 29.38
C HIS A 162 -2.02 -6.42 28.26
N GLN A 163 -0.98 -5.60 28.43
CA GLN A 163 -0.50 -4.66 27.41
C GLN A 163 0.27 -5.40 26.31
N VAL A 164 1.04 -6.42 26.68
CA VAL A 164 1.76 -7.29 25.74
C VAL A 164 0.78 -8.08 24.89
N ASP A 165 -0.24 -8.68 25.52
CA ASP A 165 -1.28 -9.44 24.83
C ASP A 165 -2.06 -8.55 23.85
N ALA A 166 -2.42 -7.33 24.29
CA ALA A 166 -3.07 -6.34 23.43
C ALA A 166 -2.18 -5.92 22.25
N ALA A 167 -0.88 -5.68 22.48
CA ALA A 167 0.06 -5.33 21.42
C ALA A 167 0.21 -6.47 20.38
N HIS A 168 0.27 -7.73 20.81
CA HIS A 168 0.28 -8.86 19.88
C HIS A 168 -1.02 -9.00 19.11
N ALA A 169 -2.17 -8.83 19.77
CA ALA A 169 -3.47 -8.84 19.09
C ALA A 169 -3.56 -7.76 18.01
N GLU A 170 -3.07 -6.55 18.32
CA GLU A 170 -3.00 -5.44 17.38
C GLU A 170 -2.09 -5.75 16.20
N VAL A 171 -0.86 -6.22 16.43
CA VAL A 171 0.07 -6.58 15.34
C VAL A 171 -0.52 -7.66 14.42
N GLN A 172 -1.28 -8.60 14.96
CA GLN A 172 -2.00 -9.60 14.16
C GLN A 172 -3.13 -8.96 13.34
N SER A 173 -3.91 -8.03 13.92
CA SER A 173 -4.93 -7.27 13.18
C SER A 173 -4.33 -6.48 12.03
N MET A 174 -3.24 -5.75 12.30
CA MET A 174 -2.48 -5.00 11.29
C MET A 174 -2.05 -5.90 10.11
N ALA A 175 -1.64 -7.14 10.38
CA ALA A 175 -1.25 -8.08 9.34
C ALA A 175 -2.44 -8.50 8.46
N LYS A 176 -3.60 -8.78 9.07
CA LYS A 176 -4.83 -9.14 8.35
C LYS A 176 -5.36 -7.97 7.53
N GLU A 177 -5.45 -6.79 8.12
CA GLU A 177 -5.82 -5.55 7.44
C GLU A 177 -4.89 -5.26 6.28
N ARG A 178 -3.58 -5.49 6.47
CA ARG A 178 -2.62 -5.33 5.37
C ARG A 178 -2.87 -6.32 4.24
N GLN A 179 -3.18 -7.58 4.53
CA GLN A 179 -3.54 -8.56 3.50
C GLN A 179 -4.80 -8.12 2.74
N LEU A 180 -5.82 -7.65 3.45
CA LEU A 180 -7.05 -7.15 2.83
C LEU A 180 -6.78 -5.92 1.96
N ALA A 181 -6.00 -4.96 2.46
CA ALA A 181 -5.65 -3.74 1.73
C ALA A 181 -4.88 -4.02 0.44
N ILE A 182 -3.97 -5.01 0.44
CA ILE A 182 -3.29 -5.38 -0.81
C ILE A 182 -4.21 -6.15 -1.75
N ASN A 183 -5.27 -6.81 -1.26
CA ASN A 183 -6.22 -7.54 -2.11
C ASN A 183 -7.22 -6.61 -2.80
N ALA A 184 -7.46 -5.41 -2.24
CA ALA A 184 -8.33 -4.41 -2.84
C ALA A 184 -7.71 -3.82 -4.11
N ASP A 185 -8.57 -3.44 -5.05
CA ASP A 185 -8.17 -2.68 -6.23
C ASP A 185 -7.87 -1.22 -5.86
N HIS A 186 -6.99 -0.59 -6.63
CA HIS A 186 -6.66 0.82 -6.46
C HIS A 186 -7.92 1.69 -6.63
N PRO A 187 -8.13 2.77 -5.85
CA PRO A 187 -9.36 3.58 -5.93
C PRO A 187 -9.75 4.03 -7.35
N MET A 188 -8.77 4.42 -8.16
CA MET A 188 -8.98 4.78 -9.58
C MET A 188 -9.51 3.61 -10.44
N VAL A 189 -9.12 2.38 -10.12
CA VAL A 189 -9.62 1.17 -10.81
C VAL A 189 -11.05 0.89 -10.37
N VAL A 190 -11.35 1.07 -9.09
CA VAL A 190 -12.73 0.95 -8.56
C VAL A 190 -13.64 1.97 -9.25
N GLU A 191 -13.25 3.26 -9.26
CA GLU A 191 -14.00 4.35 -9.90
C GLU A 191 -14.19 4.09 -11.41
N PHE A 192 -13.17 3.57 -12.10
CA PHE A 192 -13.28 3.17 -13.50
C PHE A 192 -14.35 2.10 -13.71
N TRP A 193 -14.38 1.05 -12.88
CA TRP A 193 -15.34 -0.04 -13.02
C TRP A 193 -16.76 0.38 -12.64
N GLU A 194 -16.93 1.19 -11.61
CA GLU A 194 -18.23 1.79 -11.26
C GLU A 194 -18.78 2.64 -12.41
N LEU A 195 -17.93 3.49 -13.01
CA LEU A 195 -18.31 4.30 -14.16
C LEU A 195 -18.57 3.43 -15.40
N TYR A 196 -17.77 2.40 -15.62
CA TYR A 196 -17.97 1.44 -16.70
C TYR A 196 -19.32 0.74 -16.58
N GLU A 197 -19.68 0.23 -15.41
CA GLU A 197 -20.98 -0.41 -15.16
C GLU A 197 -22.15 0.55 -15.37
N TYR A 198 -22.02 1.78 -14.88
CA TYR A 198 -23.01 2.83 -15.11
C TYR A 198 -23.18 3.13 -16.61
N LEU A 199 -22.10 3.33 -17.35
CA LEU A 199 -22.19 3.65 -18.78
C LEU A 199 -22.66 2.44 -19.60
N ASN A 200 -22.19 1.24 -19.29
CA ASN A 200 -22.51 0.03 -20.04
C ASN A 200 -23.96 -0.41 -19.80
N SER A 201 -24.53 -0.20 -18.60
CA SER A 201 -25.95 -0.47 -18.34
C SER A 201 -26.91 0.44 -19.11
N HIS A 202 -26.50 1.68 -19.43
CA HIS A 202 -27.34 2.66 -20.12
C HIS A 202 -27.14 2.68 -21.64
N ALA A 203 -25.91 2.41 -22.12
CA ALA A 203 -25.56 2.47 -23.54
C ALA A 203 -25.37 1.09 -24.19
N GLY A 204 -25.19 0.03 -23.40
CA GLY A 204 -25.08 -1.36 -23.88
C GLY A 204 -23.85 -1.68 -24.74
N ALA A 205 -22.90 -0.75 -24.88
CA ALA A 205 -21.91 -0.76 -25.95
C ALA A 205 -20.49 -0.40 -25.46
N LEU A 206 -20.05 -0.93 -24.32
CA LEU A 206 -18.65 -0.80 -23.89
C LEU A 206 -17.92 -2.13 -23.79
N ASN A 207 -18.64 -3.25 -23.66
CA ASN A 207 -18.03 -4.57 -23.77
C ASN A 207 -17.96 -5.03 -25.22
N HIS A 208 -16.78 -5.00 -25.83
CA HIS A 208 -16.54 -5.54 -27.18
C HIS A 208 -16.42 -7.07 -27.20
N SER A 209 -16.35 -7.73 -26.04
CA SER A 209 -16.22 -9.18 -25.95
C SER A 209 -17.52 -9.86 -26.36
N ARG A 210 -17.37 -10.98 -27.08
CA ARG A 210 -18.47 -11.92 -27.36
C ARG A 210 -18.54 -13.08 -26.36
N ASN A 211 -17.52 -13.20 -25.51
CA ASN A 211 -17.44 -14.22 -24.48
C ASN A 211 -17.92 -13.62 -23.16
N GLU A 212 -18.95 -14.23 -22.56
CA GLU A 212 -19.54 -13.80 -21.29
C GLU A 212 -18.55 -13.82 -20.12
N GLY A 213 -17.53 -14.68 -20.16
CA GLY A 213 -16.47 -14.73 -19.14
C GLY A 213 -15.39 -13.65 -19.31
N LEU A 214 -15.47 -12.82 -20.35
CA LEU A 214 -14.47 -11.80 -20.66
C LEU A 214 -15.12 -10.43 -20.86
N ILE A 215 -14.41 -9.41 -20.41
CA ILE A 215 -14.74 -8.01 -20.67
C ILE A 215 -13.63 -7.43 -21.55
N ALA A 216 -14.00 -6.93 -22.73
CA ALA A 216 -13.07 -6.26 -23.64
C ALA A 216 -13.43 -4.79 -23.75
N VAL A 217 -12.59 -3.91 -23.22
CA VAL A 217 -12.85 -2.47 -23.18
C VAL A 217 -11.86 -1.73 -24.08
N ASN A 218 -12.37 -0.94 -25.02
CA ASN A 218 -11.58 0.09 -25.68
C ASN A 218 -11.62 1.37 -24.82
N LEU A 219 -10.47 1.83 -24.34
CA LEU A 219 -10.40 2.99 -23.46
C LEU A 219 -10.78 4.31 -24.15
N ASN A 220 -10.64 4.39 -25.47
CA ASN A 220 -11.06 5.57 -26.22
C ASN A 220 -12.59 5.63 -26.30
N ASP A 221 -13.23 4.50 -26.62
CA ASP A 221 -14.69 4.39 -26.72
C ASP A 221 -15.33 4.61 -25.33
N PHE A 222 -14.70 4.11 -24.27
CA PHE A 222 -15.05 4.44 -22.89
C PHE A 222 -14.98 5.93 -22.59
N ALA A 223 -13.88 6.60 -22.97
CA ALA A 223 -13.71 8.03 -22.74
C ALA A 223 -14.74 8.87 -23.52
N GLU A 224 -15.06 8.48 -24.75
CA GLU A 224 -16.11 9.10 -25.56
C GLU A 224 -17.50 8.93 -24.91
N ALA A 225 -17.84 7.72 -24.48
CA ALA A 225 -19.12 7.44 -23.81
C ALA A 225 -19.27 8.24 -22.51
N ALA A 226 -18.21 8.35 -21.72
CA ALA A 226 -18.19 9.16 -20.51
C ALA A 226 -18.37 10.66 -20.81
N ALA A 227 -17.66 11.19 -21.82
CA ALA A 227 -17.79 12.58 -22.23
C ALA A 227 -19.21 12.91 -22.70
N ASN A 228 -19.84 12.02 -23.48
CA ASN A 228 -21.22 12.16 -23.95
C ASN A 228 -22.23 12.24 -22.79
N LYS A 229 -21.95 11.59 -21.66
CA LYS A 229 -22.76 11.62 -20.44
C LYS A 229 -22.31 12.68 -19.42
N ARG A 230 -21.38 13.57 -19.81
CA ARG A 230 -20.77 14.59 -18.95
C ARG A 230 -20.16 14.02 -17.68
N GLN A 231 -19.67 12.79 -17.74
CA GLN A 231 -18.94 12.14 -16.66
C GLN A 231 -17.46 12.52 -16.77
N LYS A 232 -16.82 12.72 -15.63
CA LYS A 232 -15.38 13.02 -15.59
C LYS A 232 -14.61 11.70 -15.66
N VAL A 233 -13.68 11.62 -16.61
CA VAL A 233 -12.78 10.46 -16.73
C VAL A 233 -11.46 10.78 -16.04
N PRO A 234 -10.87 9.83 -15.29
CA PRO A 234 -9.51 9.95 -14.79
C PRO A 234 -8.50 10.17 -15.93
N ASP A 235 -7.31 10.68 -15.61
CA ASP A 235 -6.25 10.81 -16.60
C ASP A 235 -5.92 9.44 -17.22
N LEU A 236 -5.96 9.36 -18.56
CA LEU A 236 -5.81 8.07 -19.26
C LEU A 236 -4.42 7.46 -19.11
N VAL A 237 -3.37 8.25 -18.86
CA VAL A 237 -2.02 7.74 -18.67
C VAL A 237 -1.91 7.07 -17.30
N GLU A 238 -2.40 7.74 -16.25
CA GLU A 238 -2.44 7.15 -14.91
C GLU A 238 -3.39 5.95 -14.84
N LEU A 239 -4.57 6.05 -15.46
CA LEU A 239 -5.53 4.96 -15.53
C LEU A 239 -4.90 3.71 -16.15
N LYS A 240 -4.23 3.83 -17.30
CA LYS A 240 -3.54 2.69 -17.96
C LYS A 240 -2.47 2.06 -17.07
N ARG A 241 -1.82 2.83 -16.18
CA ARG A 241 -0.84 2.29 -15.22
C ARG A 241 -1.52 1.46 -14.14
N HIS A 242 -2.60 1.96 -13.56
CA HIS A 242 -3.32 1.28 -12.47
C HIS A 242 -4.23 0.15 -12.96
N LEU A 243 -4.82 0.26 -14.15
CA LEU A 243 -5.76 -0.73 -14.67
C LEU A 243 -5.11 -2.10 -14.92
N LYS A 244 -3.79 -2.15 -15.13
CA LYS A 244 -3.01 -3.40 -15.19
C LYS A 244 -3.01 -4.19 -13.88
N THR A 245 -3.29 -3.53 -12.75
CA THR A 245 -3.36 -4.17 -11.44
C THR A 245 -4.78 -4.58 -11.05
N SER A 246 -5.77 -4.41 -11.95
CA SER A 246 -7.18 -4.75 -11.71
C SER A 246 -7.35 -6.22 -11.33
N LYS A 247 -8.02 -6.48 -10.21
CA LYS A 247 -8.25 -7.81 -9.64
C LYS A 247 -9.68 -8.28 -9.87
N CYS A 248 -10.65 -7.38 -9.87
CA CYS A 248 -12.05 -7.70 -10.10
C CYS A 248 -12.76 -6.54 -10.82
N PRO A 249 -13.04 -6.66 -12.14
CA PRO A 249 -12.61 -7.67 -13.10
C PRO A 249 -11.08 -7.84 -13.21
N LYS A 250 -10.59 -9.09 -13.37
CA LYS A 250 -9.13 -9.38 -13.35
C LYS A 250 -8.48 -9.04 -14.69
N PHE A 251 -7.43 -8.21 -14.68
CA PHE A 251 -6.67 -7.89 -15.89
C PHE A 251 -5.98 -9.12 -16.49
N ILE A 252 -6.10 -9.29 -17.82
CA ILE A 252 -5.44 -10.37 -18.58
C ILE A 252 -4.35 -9.78 -19.47
N GLU A 253 -4.71 -8.90 -20.40
CA GLU A 253 -3.78 -8.31 -21.37
C GLU A 253 -4.31 -7.00 -21.96
N THR A 254 -3.45 -6.28 -22.67
CA THR A 254 -3.78 -5.02 -23.33
C THR A 254 -3.46 -5.08 -24.82
N ASN A 255 -4.09 -4.21 -25.61
CA ASN A 255 -3.85 -4.05 -27.04
C ASN A 255 -4.16 -5.32 -27.86
N ARG A 256 -5.11 -6.14 -27.38
CA ARG A 256 -5.60 -7.32 -28.10
C ARG A 256 -6.59 -6.88 -29.17
N ASN A 257 -6.42 -7.40 -30.39
CA ASN A 257 -7.42 -7.24 -31.44
C ASN A 257 -8.66 -8.09 -31.09
N VAL A 258 -9.81 -7.45 -30.97
CA VAL A 258 -11.10 -8.08 -30.69
C VAL A 258 -12.07 -7.72 -31.80
N CYS A 259 -12.75 -8.74 -32.32
CA CYS A 259 -13.89 -8.56 -33.21
C CYS A 259 -15.09 -8.12 -32.38
N SER A 260 -15.47 -6.85 -32.48
CA SER A 260 -16.49 -6.23 -31.62
C SER A 260 -17.80 -7.00 -31.66
N SER A 261 -18.47 -7.08 -30.51
CA SER A 261 -19.79 -7.71 -30.37
C SER A 261 -20.93 -6.80 -30.85
N TRP A 262 -20.74 -5.48 -30.81
CA TRP A 262 -21.77 -4.48 -31.11
C TRP A 262 -21.35 -3.44 -32.16
N ASP A 263 -20.06 -3.21 -32.36
CA ASP A 263 -19.57 -2.21 -33.33
C ASP A 263 -19.43 -2.82 -34.72
N ILE A 264 -20.24 -2.35 -35.66
CA ILE A 264 -20.28 -2.80 -37.06
C ILE A 264 -19.82 -1.68 -38.00
N ASP A 265 -19.21 -2.05 -39.12
CA ASP A 265 -18.83 -1.14 -40.19
C ASP A 265 -20.00 -0.85 -41.15
N ALA A 266 -19.77 0.05 -42.11
CA ALA A 266 -20.77 0.41 -43.12
C ALA A 266 -21.17 -0.76 -44.05
N ALA A 267 -20.43 -1.87 -44.01
CA ALA A 267 -20.70 -3.09 -44.77
C ALA A 267 -21.35 -4.18 -43.88
N ASP A 268 -21.89 -3.80 -42.72
CA ASP A 268 -22.54 -4.69 -41.73
C ASP A 268 -21.60 -5.78 -41.19
N LYS A 269 -20.29 -5.52 -41.21
CA LYS A 269 -19.28 -6.43 -40.66
C LYS A 269 -18.77 -5.93 -39.32
N PRO A 270 -18.53 -6.82 -38.34
CA PRO A 270 -18.02 -6.41 -37.05
C PRO A 270 -16.62 -5.78 -37.15
N LYS A 271 -16.43 -4.61 -36.55
CA LYS A 271 -15.12 -3.93 -36.53
C LYS A 271 -14.12 -4.69 -35.66
N THR A 272 -12.85 -4.63 -36.07
CA THR A 272 -11.74 -5.08 -35.23
C THR A 272 -11.23 -3.90 -34.41
N VAL A 273 -11.34 -4.00 -33.09
CA VAL A 273 -10.99 -2.94 -32.15
C VAL A 273 -9.86 -3.43 -31.24
N ARG A 274 -8.98 -2.53 -30.80
CA ARG A 274 -7.92 -2.87 -29.84
C ARG A 274 -8.40 -2.63 -28.42
N CYS A 275 -8.55 -3.72 -27.68
CA CYS A 275 -9.14 -3.69 -26.35
C CYS A 275 -8.14 -4.09 -25.26
N TRP A 276 -8.45 -3.62 -24.06
CA TRP A 276 -7.98 -4.16 -22.79
C TRP A 276 -8.91 -5.30 -22.40
N ILE A 277 -8.33 -6.42 -22.01
CA ILE A 277 -9.08 -7.66 -21.73
C ILE A 277 -9.01 -7.97 -20.25
N PHE A 278 -10.18 -8.25 -19.68
CA PHE A 278 -10.35 -8.63 -18.30
C PHE A 278 -11.17 -9.91 -18.22
N GLN A 279 -10.92 -10.71 -17.19
CA GLN A 279 -11.78 -11.80 -16.78
C GLN A 279 -12.94 -11.21 -15.98
N ALA A 280 -14.17 -11.52 -16.38
CA ALA A 280 -15.35 -11.16 -15.59
C ALA A 280 -15.27 -11.81 -14.19
N ALA A 281 -15.90 -11.16 -13.21
CA ALA A 281 -15.96 -11.63 -11.83
C ALA A 281 -16.73 -12.94 -11.68
#